data_AF-A0A2N5KBS8-F1
#
_entry.id   AF-A0A2N5KBS8-F1
#
_cell.length_a   1.000
_cell.length_b   1.000
_cell.length_c   1.000
_cell.angle_alpha   90.00
_cell.angle_beta   90.00
_cell.angle_gamma   90.00
#
_symmetry.space_group_name_H-M   'P 1'
#
loop_
_entity.id
_entity.type
_entity.pdbx_description
1 polymer ?
#
loop_
_entity_poly.entity_id
_entity_poly.type
_entity_poly.pdbx_seq_one_letter_code
_entity_poly.pdbx_strand_id
1 'polypeptide(L)'
;DQINALEAEMNRFQAEAGRLRGEADSLQNAINAINAEKAAIQANIQVSEAKIAQLRSEIQTTEIKLNKQKDFLGRALAKMYVESSVSELEMMASSKSLGDFMDKQEYRTAVQNKIQSSIKEVKTLKTKLDKQKKEAEIVLQDQQKQREALVAKEAEQAQLLAQTQGQEANYRELAASRSAEMSRVRAEQAAAYAAYTRRSGISIRAGDPSRGGYPSVWANAPLDSLVDNWGMYNRECVSYAAYKVAASGRHMPYWGGVGNAYEWPGNARGAGIPVGSTPRVGSVAVWGIEDIGGVGHVAYVEGVNGDGSVEVSQYNYGVSGAYSTMTVPAGQARALEYIYF
;
A
#
# COMPACT_ATOMS: atom_id res chain seq x y z
N ASP A 1 -27.77 15.65 -27.08
CA ASP A 1 -28.39 14.59 -26.26
C ASP A 1 -27.61 13.28 -26.16
N GLN A 2 -27.24 12.61 -27.27
CA GLN A 2 -26.59 11.28 -27.22
C GLN A 2 -25.21 11.25 -26.56
N ILE A 3 -24.35 12.25 -26.76
CA ILE A 3 -22.98 12.24 -26.26
C ILE A 3 -22.90 12.59 -24.76
N ASN A 4 -23.83 13.38 -24.23
CA ASN A 4 -23.95 13.65 -22.79
C ASN A 4 -24.28 12.36 -22.01
N ALA A 5 -25.13 11.51 -22.60
CA ALA A 5 -25.47 10.22 -22.03
C ALA A 5 -24.25 9.28 -22.01
N LEU A 6 -23.50 9.23 -23.12
CA LEU A 6 -22.27 8.43 -23.23
C LEU A 6 -21.21 8.86 -22.21
N GLU A 7 -21.06 10.15 -21.96
CA GLU A 7 -20.05 10.65 -21.01
C GLU A 7 -20.42 10.39 -19.54
N ALA A 8 -21.69 10.61 -19.18
CA ALA A 8 -22.19 10.27 -17.85
C ALA A 8 -22.07 8.75 -17.58
N GLU A 9 -22.24 7.94 -18.62
CA GLU A 9 -22.08 6.49 -18.57
C GLU A 9 -20.61 6.07 -18.40
N MET A 10 -19.66 6.74 -19.06
CA MET A 10 -18.22 6.51 -18.84
C MET A 10 -17.80 6.79 -17.41
N ASN A 11 -18.22 7.92 -16.83
CA ASN A 11 -17.87 8.28 -15.45
C ASN A 11 -18.42 7.26 -14.44
N ARG A 12 -19.63 6.74 -14.69
CA ARG A 12 -20.22 5.66 -13.88
C ARG A 12 -19.41 4.37 -13.97
N PHE A 13 -19.07 3.93 -15.19
CA PHE A 13 -18.26 2.72 -15.38
C PHE A 13 -16.86 2.86 -14.78
N GLN A 14 -16.26 4.06 -14.81
CA GLN A 14 -14.97 4.32 -14.19
C GLN A 14 -15.04 4.20 -12.66
N ALA A 15 -16.04 4.82 -12.03
CA ALA A 15 -16.25 4.75 -10.59
C ALA A 15 -16.55 3.30 -10.14
N GLU A 16 -17.39 2.58 -10.88
CA GLU A 16 -17.75 1.19 -10.58
C GLU A 16 -16.55 0.24 -10.73
N ALA A 17 -15.76 0.38 -11.81
CA ALA A 17 -14.54 -0.41 -11.99
C ALA A 17 -13.48 -0.12 -10.91
N GLY A 18 -13.38 1.13 -10.45
CA GLY A 18 -12.51 1.51 -9.34
C GLY A 18 -12.94 0.88 -8.01
N ARG A 19 -14.24 0.92 -7.70
CA ARG A 19 -14.81 0.27 -6.50
C ARG A 19 -14.55 -1.24 -6.50
N LEU A 20 -14.84 -1.92 -7.61
CA LEU A 20 -14.65 -3.37 -7.75
C LEU A 20 -13.17 -3.79 -7.61
N ARG A 21 -12.24 -3.00 -8.16
CA ARG A 21 -10.80 -3.23 -7.96
C ARG A 21 -10.38 -3.04 -6.50
N GLY A 22 -10.87 -2.00 -5.84
CA GLY A 22 -10.61 -1.77 -4.40
C GLY A 22 -11.13 -2.91 -3.52
N GLU A 23 -12.28 -3.48 -3.84
CA GLU A 23 -12.82 -4.65 -3.15
C GLU A 23 -11.91 -5.88 -3.34
N ALA A 24 -11.45 -6.16 -4.56
CA ALA A 24 -10.49 -7.24 -4.82
C ALA A 24 -9.16 -7.07 -4.06
N ASP A 25 -8.59 -5.86 -4.07
CA ASP A 25 -7.34 -5.55 -3.37
C ASP A 25 -7.48 -5.69 -1.85
N SER A 26 -8.64 -5.32 -1.29
CA SER A 26 -8.92 -5.46 0.14
C SER A 26 -8.90 -6.93 0.61
N LEU A 27 -9.44 -7.84 -0.21
CA LEU A 27 -9.44 -9.28 0.07
C LEU A 27 -8.03 -9.86 0.01
N GLN A 28 -7.23 -9.46 -0.99
CA GLN A 28 -5.83 -9.87 -1.10
C GLN A 28 -4.99 -9.37 0.09
N ASN A 29 -5.22 -8.15 0.54
CA ASN A 29 -4.55 -7.57 1.71
C ASN A 29 -4.88 -8.34 3.00
N ALA A 30 -6.14 -8.75 3.18
CA ALA A 30 -6.55 -9.56 4.33
C ALA A 30 -5.85 -10.93 4.34
N ILE A 31 -5.72 -11.60 3.19
CA ILE A 31 -4.95 -12.86 3.07
C ILE A 31 -3.47 -12.65 3.41
N ASN A 32 -2.88 -11.55 2.92
CA ASN A 32 -1.48 -11.22 3.21
C ASN A 32 -1.24 -10.95 4.70
N ALA A 33 -2.18 -10.28 5.38
CA ALA A 33 -2.12 -10.06 6.82
C ALA A 33 -2.15 -11.38 7.60
N ILE A 34 -3.08 -12.29 7.26
CA ILE A 34 -3.16 -13.61 7.90
C ILE A 34 -1.86 -14.42 7.68
N ASN A 35 -1.28 -14.37 6.47
CA ASN A 35 0.01 -15.01 6.20
C ASN A 35 1.15 -14.46 7.06
N ALA A 36 1.20 -13.13 7.24
CA ALA A 36 2.19 -12.50 8.10
C ALA A 36 2.03 -12.91 9.58
N GLU A 37 0.78 -12.97 10.08
CA GLU A 37 0.49 -13.44 11.43
C GLU A 37 0.90 -14.91 11.64
N LYS A 38 0.61 -15.80 10.67
CA LYS A 38 1.04 -17.20 10.71
C LYS A 38 2.57 -17.32 10.78
N ALA A 39 3.29 -16.53 9.97
CA ALA A 39 4.75 -16.52 9.98
C ALA A 39 5.32 -16.07 11.34
N ALA A 40 4.71 -15.06 11.96
CA ALA A 40 5.09 -14.61 13.29
C ALA A 40 4.86 -15.68 14.37
N ILE A 41 3.70 -16.37 14.33
CA ILE A 41 3.40 -17.48 15.25
C ILE A 41 4.40 -18.63 15.06
N GLN A 42 4.72 -19.00 13.82
CA GLN A 42 5.71 -20.04 13.52
C GLN A 42 7.11 -19.68 14.04
N ALA A 43 7.53 -18.43 13.90
CA ALA A 43 8.80 -17.96 14.46
C ALA A 43 8.83 -18.09 16.00
N ASN A 44 7.73 -17.74 16.68
CA ASN A 44 7.62 -17.89 18.14
C ASN A 44 7.65 -19.36 18.58
N ILE A 45 7.05 -20.27 17.80
CA ILE A 45 7.13 -21.71 18.05
C ILE A 45 8.60 -22.18 17.97
N GLN A 46 9.35 -21.76 16.94
CA GLN A 46 10.78 -22.10 16.79
C GLN A 46 11.63 -21.58 17.96
N VAL A 47 11.36 -20.36 18.43
CA VAL A 47 12.02 -19.80 19.62
C VAL A 47 11.73 -20.65 20.86
N SER A 48 10.47 -21.05 21.05
CA SER A 48 10.06 -21.93 22.16
C SER A 48 10.72 -23.31 22.07
N GLU A 49 10.83 -23.91 20.87
CA GLU A 49 11.52 -25.19 20.64
C GLU A 49 13.00 -25.10 21.02
N ALA A 50 13.69 -24.05 20.58
CA ALA A 50 15.10 -23.81 20.92
C ALA A 50 15.29 -23.63 22.43
N LYS A 51 14.40 -22.87 23.08
CA LYS A 51 14.45 -22.64 24.53
C LYS A 51 14.20 -23.93 25.32
N ILE A 52 13.27 -24.78 24.89
CA ILE A 52 13.03 -26.10 25.50
C ILE A 52 14.26 -27.00 25.34
N ALA A 53 14.89 -27.01 24.16
CA ALA A 53 16.12 -27.79 23.93
C ALA A 53 17.26 -27.34 24.86
N GLN A 54 17.44 -26.02 25.02
CA GLN A 54 18.42 -25.47 25.96
C GLN A 54 18.10 -25.87 27.40
N LEU A 55 16.86 -25.68 27.87
CA LEU A 55 16.45 -26.02 29.23
C LEU A 55 16.64 -27.51 29.51
N ARG A 56 16.36 -28.40 28.55
CA ARG A 56 16.62 -29.85 28.69
C ARG A 56 18.10 -30.14 28.94
N SER A 57 19.01 -29.51 28.19
CA SER A 57 20.45 -29.66 28.38
C SER A 57 20.93 -29.13 29.74
N GLU A 58 20.42 -27.97 30.16
CA GLU A 58 20.77 -27.40 31.46
C GLU A 58 20.23 -28.21 32.64
N ILE A 59 19.04 -28.80 32.51
CA ILE A 59 18.43 -29.71 33.49
C ILE A 59 19.32 -30.94 33.64
N GLN A 60 19.69 -31.61 32.54
CA GLN A 60 20.59 -32.77 32.56
C GLN A 60 21.92 -32.43 33.24
N THR A 61 22.53 -31.30 32.88
CA THR A 61 23.77 -30.83 33.49
C THR A 61 23.62 -30.60 34.99
N THR A 62 22.50 -30.00 35.42
CA THR A 62 22.21 -29.72 36.83
C THR A 62 21.94 -31.01 37.62
N GLU A 63 21.24 -31.98 37.03
CA GLU A 63 21.00 -33.30 37.63
C GLU A 63 22.30 -34.08 37.82
N ILE A 64 23.20 -34.07 36.83
CA ILE A 64 24.53 -34.70 36.94
C ILE A 64 25.34 -34.06 38.08
N LYS A 65 25.38 -32.72 38.16
CA LYS A 65 26.09 -32.01 39.24
C LYS A 65 25.48 -32.31 40.61
N LEU A 66 24.15 -32.33 40.71
CA LEU A 66 23.43 -32.61 41.94
C LEU A 66 23.73 -34.04 42.44
N ASN A 67 23.71 -35.02 41.55
CA ASN A 67 24.01 -36.42 41.90
C ASN A 67 25.47 -36.57 42.37
N LYS A 68 26.44 -35.99 41.65
CA LYS A 68 27.85 -35.98 42.09
C LYS A 68 28.02 -35.36 43.47
N GLN A 69 27.31 -34.27 43.76
CA GLN A 69 27.41 -33.58 45.04
C GLN A 69 26.75 -34.37 46.18
N LYS A 70 25.62 -35.03 45.91
CA LYS A 70 24.98 -35.95 46.85
C LYS A 70 25.86 -37.16 47.17
N ASP A 71 26.49 -37.75 46.16
CA ASP A 71 27.39 -38.90 46.35
C ASP A 71 28.62 -38.50 47.19
N PHE A 72 29.20 -37.33 46.91
CA PHE A 72 30.29 -36.78 47.70
C PHE A 72 29.86 -36.55 49.16
N LEU A 73 28.73 -35.88 49.37
CA LEU A 73 28.18 -35.60 50.69
C LEU A 73 27.90 -36.89 51.47
N GLY A 74 27.31 -37.91 50.83
CA GLY A 74 27.04 -39.21 51.43
C GLY A 74 28.32 -39.91 51.90
N ARG A 75 29.38 -39.92 51.06
CA ARG A 75 30.68 -40.48 51.46
C ARG A 75 31.34 -39.71 52.59
N ALA A 76 31.29 -38.37 52.56
CA ALA A 76 31.86 -37.53 53.60
C ALA A 76 31.14 -37.70 54.95
N LEU A 77 29.81 -37.78 54.94
CA LEU A 77 28.99 -38.05 56.12
C LEU A 77 29.24 -39.44 56.69
N ALA A 78 29.32 -40.47 55.85
CA ALA A 78 29.64 -41.83 56.29
C ALA A 78 31.01 -41.91 56.97
N LYS A 79 32.02 -41.24 56.39
CA LYS A 79 33.36 -41.17 56.98
C LYS A 79 33.36 -40.43 58.32
N MET A 80 32.71 -39.26 58.40
CA MET A 80 32.56 -38.53 59.65
C MET A 80 31.81 -39.34 60.72
N TYR A 81 30.77 -40.09 60.35
CA TYR A 81 30.01 -40.91 61.30
C TYR A 81 30.89 -41.96 61.97
N VAL A 82 31.69 -42.68 61.18
CA VAL A 82 32.65 -43.68 61.68
C VAL A 82 33.70 -43.02 62.59
N GLU A 83 34.21 -41.85 62.22
CA GLU A 83 35.27 -41.13 62.97
C GLU A 83 34.73 -40.36 64.19
N SER A 84 33.45 -39.98 64.20
CA SER A 84 32.78 -39.25 65.29
C SER A 84 32.54 -40.07 66.55
N SER A 85 32.65 -41.40 66.45
CA SER A 85 32.58 -42.31 67.58
C SER A 85 33.80 -42.23 68.51
N VAL A 86 34.91 -41.65 68.04
CA VAL A 86 36.16 -41.48 68.81
C VAL A 86 36.17 -40.09 69.45
N SER A 87 36.19 -40.05 70.79
CA SER A 87 36.24 -38.80 71.56
C SER A 87 37.57 -38.05 71.38
N GLU A 88 37.63 -36.75 71.64
CA GLU A 88 38.88 -35.97 71.52
C GLU A 88 40.01 -36.52 72.40
N LEU A 89 39.66 -37.00 73.61
CA LEU A 89 40.60 -37.65 74.54
C LEU A 89 41.11 -38.99 73.99
N GLU A 90 40.23 -39.77 73.36
CA GLU A 90 40.55 -41.07 72.76
C GLU A 90 41.32 -40.92 71.45
N MET A 91 41.08 -39.84 70.71
CA MET A 91 41.82 -39.45 69.52
C MET A 91 43.23 -38.95 69.88
N MET A 92 43.36 -38.20 70.98
CA MET A 92 44.66 -37.81 71.53
C MET A 92 45.43 -39.03 72.03
N ALA A 93 44.76 -39.94 72.76
CA ALA A 93 45.37 -41.17 73.28
C ALA A 93 45.76 -42.18 72.19
N SER A 94 45.05 -42.21 71.06
CA SER A 94 45.34 -43.10 69.92
C SER A 94 46.29 -42.49 68.88
N SER A 95 46.74 -41.26 69.06
CA SER A 95 47.67 -40.58 68.14
C SER A 95 49.13 -40.86 68.48
N LYS A 96 49.97 -41.05 67.45
CA LYS A 96 51.39 -41.44 67.61
C LYS A 96 52.28 -40.28 68.06
N SER A 97 51.84 -39.03 67.84
CA SER A 97 52.54 -37.80 68.23
C SER A 97 51.57 -36.63 68.31
N LEU A 98 52.01 -35.50 68.89
CA LEU A 98 51.24 -34.25 68.89
C LEU A 98 50.94 -33.75 67.47
N GLY A 99 51.86 -33.97 66.51
CA GLY A 99 51.65 -33.67 65.10
C GLY A 99 50.54 -34.54 64.48
N ASP A 100 50.55 -35.86 64.74
CA ASP A 100 49.52 -36.79 64.26
C ASP A 100 48.12 -36.45 64.81
N PHE A 101 48.05 -35.95 66.05
CA PHE A 101 46.80 -35.45 66.63
C PHE A 101 46.33 -34.15 65.94
N MET A 102 47.22 -33.20 65.70
CA MET A 102 46.90 -31.93 65.02
C MET A 102 46.44 -32.16 63.58
N ASP A 103 47.12 -33.04 62.84
CA ASP A 103 46.75 -33.43 61.47
C ASP A 103 45.32 -34.01 61.42
N LYS A 104 44.96 -34.86 62.39
CA LYS A 104 43.60 -35.44 62.49
C LYS A 104 42.54 -34.38 62.82
N GLN A 105 42.86 -33.41 63.68
CA GLN A 105 41.93 -32.33 64.05
C GLN A 105 41.71 -31.35 62.88
N GLU A 106 42.78 -30.98 62.17
CA GLU A 106 42.67 -30.19 60.94
C GLU A 106 41.88 -30.94 59.86
N TYR A 107 42.13 -32.24 59.69
CA TYR A 107 41.37 -33.08 58.78
C TYR A 107 39.86 -33.08 59.11
N ARG A 108 39.49 -33.26 60.37
CA ARG A 108 38.07 -33.20 60.80
C ARG A 108 37.44 -31.85 60.48
N THR A 109 38.13 -30.76 60.76
CA THR A 109 37.64 -29.39 60.50
C THR A 109 37.47 -29.15 59.00
N ALA A 110 38.43 -29.58 58.19
CA ALA A 110 38.35 -29.47 56.73
C ALA A 110 37.19 -30.27 56.14
N VAL A 111 36.95 -31.48 56.64
CA VAL A 111 35.82 -32.33 56.23
C VAL A 111 34.49 -31.69 56.65
N GLN A 112 34.36 -31.19 57.88
CA GLN A 112 33.16 -30.47 58.35
C GLN A 112 32.83 -29.28 57.47
N ASN A 113 33.81 -28.42 57.17
CA ASN A 113 33.66 -27.28 56.28
C ASN A 113 33.23 -27.71 54.87
N LYS A 114 33.83 -28.79 54.36
CA LYS A 114 33.50 -29.31 53.03
C LYS A 114 32.08 -29.91 52.98
N ILE A 115 31.61 -30.53 54.06
CA ILE A 115 30.21 -31.00 54.21
C ILE A 115 29.24 -29.83 54.24
N GLN A 116 29.50 -28.79 55.03
CA GLN A 116 28.65 -27.59 55.07
C GLN A 116 28.56 -26.91 53.69
N SER A 117 29.69 -26.74 53.01
CA SER A 117 29.75 -26.24 51.64
C SER A 117 28.96 -27.14 50.68
N SER A 118 29.09 -28.46 50.80
CA SER A 118 28.39 -29.42 49.95
C SER A 118 26.87 -29.39 50.14
N ILE A 119 26.39 -29.29 51.39
CA ILE A 119 24.96 -29.12 51.70
C ILE A 119 24.41 -27.84 51.06
N LYS A 120 25.15 -26.73 51.15
CA LYS A 120 24.77 -25.46 50.52
C LYS A 120 24.67 -25.60 49.00
N GLU A 121 25.65 -26.23 48.37
CA GLU A 121 25.65 -26.48 46.92
C GLU A 121 24.50 -27.38 46.48
N VAL A 122 24.21 -28.47 47.22
CA VAL A 122 23.05 -29.35 46.95
C VAL A 122 21.76 -28.55 47.00
N LYS A 123 21.58 -27.69 48.02
CA LYS A 123 20.40 -26.84 48.14
C LYS A 123 20.27 -25.89 46.95
N THR A 124 21.36 -25.21 46.57
CA THR A 124 21.38 -24.29 45.41
C THR A 124 21.07 -25.02 44.10
N LEU A 125 21.69 -26.16 43.84
CA LEU A 125 21.46 -26.96 42.64
C LEU A 125 20.02 -27.49 42.58
N LYS A 126 19.46 -27.91 43.72
CA LYS A 126 18.07 -28.37 43.80
C LYS A 126 17.09 -27.24 43.47
N THR A 127 17.27 -26.05 44.05
CA THR A 127 16.45 -24.87 43.72
C THR A 127 16.58 -24.47 42.25
N LYS A 128 17.80 -24.51 41.69
CA LYS A 128 18.03 -24.24 40.27
C LYS A 128 17.29 -25.24 39.37
N LEU A 129 17.38 -26.53 39.69
CA LEU A 129 16.71 -27.60 38.96
C LEU A 129 15.19 -27.43 38.96
N ASP A 130 14.60 -27.14 40.13
CA ASP A 130 13.15 -26.94 40.26
C ASP A 130 12.69 -25.72 39.45
N LYS A 131 13.47 -24.62 39.45
CA LYS A 131 13.20 -23.45 38.61
C LYS A 131 13.26 -23.78 37.12
N GLN A 132 14.28 -24.51 36.67
CA GLN A 132 14.44 -24.89 35.26
C GLN A 132 13.31 -25.81 34.78
N LYS A 133 12.89 -26.77 35.61
CA LYS A 133 11.75 -27.65 35.30
C LYS A 133 10.45 -26.86 35.16
N LYS A 134 10.20 -25.91 36.06
CA LYS A 134 9.03 -25.03 36.00
C LYS A 134 9.04 -24.11 34.78
N GLU A 135 10.20 -23.55 34.44
CA GLU A 135 10.37 -22.73 33.23
C GLU A 135 10.10 -23.56 31.96
N ALA A 136 10.58 -24.80 31.89
CA ALA A 136 10.34 -25.69 30.76
C ALA A 136 8.85 -26.04 30.60
N GLU A 137 8.13 -26.27 31.69
CA GLU A 137 6.68 -26.52 31.68
C GLU A 137 5.90 -25.30 31.16
N ILE A 138 6.25 -24.10 31.61
CA ILE A 138 5.63 -22.84 31.13
C ILE A 138 5.84 -22.66 29.62
N VAL A 139 7.09 -22.85 29.14
CA VAL A 139 7.40 -22.70 27.70
C VAL A 139 6.67 -23.76 26.86
N LEU A 140 6.52 -24.98 27.36
CA LEU A 140 5.72 -26.02 26.68
C LEU A 140 4.24 -25.65 26.57
N GLN A 141 3.64 -25.13 27.65
CA GLN A 141 2.25 -24.67 27.64
C GLN A 141 2.05 -23.49 26.68
N ASP A 142 2.99 -22.54 26.65
CA ASP A 142 2.93 -21.41 25.72
C ASP A 142 3.07 -21.87 24.27
N GLN A 143 4.00 -22.78 23.98
CA GLN A 143 4.16 -23.37 22.66
C GLN A 143 2.87 -24.08 22.21
N GLN A 144 2.18 -24.81 23.10
CA GLN A 144 0.93 -25.47 22.75
C GLN A 144 -0.14 -24.45 22.34
N LYS A 145 -0.29 -23.36 23.08
CA LYS A 145 -1.22 -22.27 22.73
C LYS A 145 -0.86 -21.61 21.39
N GLN A 146 0.43 -21.43 21.11
CA GLN A 146 0.89 -20.92 19.82
C GLN A 146 0.52 -21.88 18.67
N ARG A 147 0.62 -23.19 18.86
CA ARG A 147 0.20 -24.19 17.86
C ARG A 147 -1.32 -24.17 17.63
N GLU A 148 -2.11 -24.05 18.69
CA GLU A 148 -3.57 -23.91 18.59
C GLU A 148 -3.95 -22.63 17.84
N ALA A 149 -3.27 -21.50 18.14
CA ALA A 149 -3.46 -20.25 17.42
C ALA A 149 -3.08 -20.35 15.93
N LEU A 150 -2.01 -21.09 15.61
CA LEU A 150 -1.61 -21.32 14.21
C LEU A 150 -2.70 -22.08 13.44
N VAL A 151 -3.25 -23.15 14.02
CA VAL A 151 -4.35 -23.93 13.41
C VAL A 151 -5.59 -23.06 13.23
N ALA A 152 -5.92 -22.20 14.20
CA ALA A 152 -7.03 -21.26 14.07
C ALA A 152 -6.82 -20.28 12.90
N LYS A 153 -5.60 -19.77 12.72
CA LYS A 153 -5.25 -18.89 11.59
C LYS A 153 -5.26 -19.61 10.25
N GLU A 154 -4.91 -20.89 10.20
CA GLU A 154 -5.05 -21.72 9.00
C GLU A 154 -6.52 -21.92 8.63
N ALA A 155 -7.40 -22.15 9.61
CA ALA A 155 -8.84 -22.25 9.37
C ALA A 155 -9.45 -20.92 8.91
N GLU A 156 -9.06 -19.79 9.52
CA GLU A 156 -9.47 -18.45 9.12
C GLU A 156 -9.05 -18.15 7.67
N GLN A 157 -7.81 -18.48 7.31
CA GLN A 157 -7.31 -18.36 5.94
C GLN A 157 -8.12 -19.21 4.96
N ALA A 158 -8.41 -20.46 5.30
CA ALA A 158 -9.17 -21.36 4.44
C ALA A 158 -10.62 -20.88 4.24
N GLN A 159 -11.26 -20.36 5.28
CA GLN A 159 -12.60 -19.76 5.18
C GLN A 159 -12.58 -18.51 4.31
N LEU A 160 -11.60 -17.63 4.50
CA LEU A 160 -11.47 -16.44 3.68
C LEU A 160 -11.24 -16.82 2.21
N LEU A 161 -10.31 -17.73 1.92
CA LEU A 161 -10.07 -18.22 0.55
C LEU A 161 -11.34 -18.81 -0.07
N ALA A 162 -12.11 -19.61 0.67
CA ALA A 162 -13.35 -20.18 0.16
C ALA A 162 -14.40 -19.10 -0.18
N GLN A 163 -14.46 -18.01 0.60
CA GLN A 163 -15.33 -16.86 0.32
C GLN A 163 -14.80 -16.02 -0.85
N THR A 164 -13.48 -15.86 -0.97
CA THR A 164 -12.87 -14.91 -1.91
C THR A 164 -12.55 -15.48 -3.28
N GLN A 165 -12.34 -16.79 -3.43
CA GLN A 165 -11.93 -17.41 -4.70
C GLN A 165 -12.92 -17.15 -5.85
N GLY A 166 -14.22 -17.10 -5.54
CA GLY A 166 -15.26 -16.73 -6.51
C GLY A 166 -15.52 -15.23 -6.60
N GLN A 167 -15.31 -14.48 -5.51
CA GLN A 167 -15.63 -13.06 -5.45
C GLN A 167 -14.54 -12.19 -6.10
N GLU A 168 -13.26 -12.47 -5.85
CA GLU A 168 -12.16 -11.68 -6.41
C GLU A 168 -12.08 -11.85 -7.93
N ALA A 169 -12.18 -13.09 -8.43
CA ALA A 169 -12.22 -13.36 -9.87
C ALA A 169 -13.42 -12.67 -10.52
N ASN A 170 -14.60 -12.73 -9.88
CA ASN A 170 -15.80 -12.05 -10.35
C ASN A 170 -15.66 -10.52 -10.34
N TYR A 171 -15.07 -9.92 -9.30
CA TYR A 171 -14.82 -8.48 -9.25
C TYR A 171 -13.81 -8.03 -10.29
N ARG A 172 -12.75 -8.81 -10.53
CA ARG A 172 -11.77 -8.55 -11.60
C ARG A 172 -12.41 -8.67 -12.99
N GLU A 173 -13.25 -9.68 -13.22
CA GLU A 173 -13.98 -9.88 -14.47
C GLU A 173 -15.01 -8.76 -14.72
N LEU A 174 -15.78 -8.38 -13.70
CA LEU A 174 -16.71 -7.25 -13.76
C LEU A 174 -15.96 -5.93 -14.03
N ALA A 175 -14.84 -5.68 -13.35
CA ALA A 175 -14.03 -4.49 -13.60
C ALA A 175 -13.45 -4.47 -15.02
N ALA A 176 -13.05 -5.62 -15.56
CA ALA A 176 -12.62 -5.75 -16.96
C ALA A 176 -13.77 -5.50 -17.94
N SER A 177 -14.96 -6.06 -17.67
CA SER A 177 -16.19 -5.83 -18.45
C SER A 177 -16.55 -4.34 -18.49
N ARG A 178 -16.56 -3.67 -17.33
CA ARG A 178 -16.83 -2.22 -17.22
C ARG A 178 -15.79 -1.37 -17.97
N SER A 179 -14.53 -1.81 -17.95
CA SER A 179 -13.45 -1.14 -18.72
C SER A 179 -13.60 -1.35 -20.23
N ALA A 180 -14.08 -2.52 -20.67
CA ALA A 180 -14.41 -2.80 -22.06
C ALA A 180 -15.63 -2.01 -22.55
N GLU A 181 -16.69 -1.93 -21.73
CA GLU A 181 -17.86 -1.09 -21.98
C GLU A 181 -17.47 0.39 -22.11
N MET A 182 -16.62 0.91 -21.21
CA MET A 182 -16.07 2.26 -21.32
C MET A 182 -15.31 2.49 -22.64
N SER A 183 -14.53 1.50 -23.10
CA SER A 183 -13.80 1.59 -24.37
C SER A 183 -14.75 1.64 -25.56
N ARG A 184 -15.86 0.89 -25.50
CA ARG A 184 -16.92 0.91 -26.51
C ARG A 184 -17.61 2.28 -26.57
N VAL A 185 -17.96 2.83 -25.41
CA VAL A 185 -18.60 4.14 -25.29
C VAL A 185 -17.68 5.26 -25.80
N ARG A 186 -16.38 5.21 -25.50
CA ARG A 186 -15.37 6.12 -26.09
C ARG A 186 -15.30 6.02 -27.61
N ALA A 187 -15.37 4.81 -28.17
CA ALA A 187 -15.39 4.61 -29.61
C ALA A 187 -16.68 5.16 -30.26
N GLU A 188 -17.83 5.00 -29.61
CA GLU A 188 -19.10 5.59 -30.05
C GLU A 188 -19.04 7.14 -30.02
N GLN A 189 -18.44 7.72 -28.99
CA GLN A 189 -18.21 9.17 -28.91
C GLN A 189 -17.27 9.67 -30.02
N ALA A 190 -16.14 8.99 -30.26
CA ALA A 190 -15.22 9.33 -31.35
C ALA A 190 -15.89 9.22 -32.73
N ALA A 191 -16.74 8.20 -32.94
CA ALA A 191 -17.50 8.04 -34.18
C ALA A 191 -18.52 9.16 -34.39
N ALA A 192 -19.17 9.63 -33.32
CA ALA A 192 -20.12 10.74 -33.38
C ALA A 192 -19.42 12.07 -33.72
N TYR A 193 -18.24 12.33 -33.13
CA TYR A 193 -17.39 13.46 -33.51
C TYR A 193 -16.98 13.38 -34.99
N ALA A 194 -16.52 12.22 -35.45
CA ALA A 194 -16.14 12.01 -36.85
C ALA A 194 -17.33 12.16 -37.83
N ALA A 195 -18.56 11.83 -37.41
CA ALA A 195 -19.76 12.06 -38.20
C ALA A 195 -20.10 13.55 -38.28
N TYR A 196 -20.00 14.27 -37.17
CA TYR A 196 -20.16 15.73 -37.13
C TYR A 196 -19.14 16.42 -38.05
N THR A 197 -17.84 16.10 -37.93
CA THR A 197 -16.77 16.65 -38.77
C THR A 197 -17.11 16.52 -40.27
N ARG A 198 -17.53 15.31 -40.68
CA ARG A 198 -17.89 15.00 -42.08
C ARG A 198 -19.09 15.81 -42.55
N ARG A 199 -20.16 15.87 -41.76
CA ARG A 199 -21.39 16.62 -42.10
C ARG A 199 -21.15 18.13 -42.18
N SER A 200 -20.30 18.65 -41.30
CA SER A 200 -20.02 20.08 -41.19
C SER A 200 -18.93 20.56 -42.17
N GLY A 201 -18.34 19.67 -42.98
CA GLY A 201 -17.29 20.02 -43.94
C GLY A 201 -15.99 20.51 -43.28
N ILE A 202 -15.80 20.18 -42.00
CA ILE A 202 -14.65 20.58 -41.20
C ILE A 202 -13.42 19.79 -41.66
N SER A 203 -12.28 20.48 -41.84
CA SER A 203 -11.01 19.85 -42.18
C SER A 203 -10.09 19.84 -40.97
N ILE A 204 -9.64 18.66 -40.54
CA ILE A 204 -8.74 18.50 -39.39
C ILE A 204 -7.35 18.14 -39.89
N ARG A 205 -6.33 18.81 -39.37
CA ARG A 205 -4.93 18.52 -39.64
C ARG A 205 -4.27 18.03 -38.35
N ALA A 206 -3.50 16.94 -38.46
CA ALA A 206 -2.73 16.43 -37.35
C ALA A 206 -1.80 17.51 -36.79
N GLY A 207 -1.67 17.55 -35.47
CA GLY A 207 -0.82 18.50 -34.78
C GLY A 207 0.67 18.34 -35.15
N ASP A 208 1.41 19.44 -35.05
CA ASP A 208 2.85 19.43 -35.25
C ASP A 208 3.62 19.05 -33.95
N PRO A 209 4.93 18.73 -34.02
CA PRO A 209 5.72 18.33 -32.86
C PRO A 209 5.76 19.35 -31.71
N SER A 210 5.54 20.64 -31.98
CA SER A 210 5.47 21.68 -30.95
C SER A 210 4.16 21.68 -30.17
N ARG A 211 3.15 20.90 -30.61
CA ARG A 211 1.83 20.76 -29.95
C ARG A 211 1.15 22.10 -29.69
N GLY A 212 1.29 23.05 -30.62
CA GLY A 212 0.75 24.40 -30.49
C GLY A 212 1.40 25.23 -29.37
N GLY A 213 2.57 24.83 -28.88
CA GLY A 213 3.26 25.43 -27.75
C GLY A 213 2.80 24.93 -26.37
N TYR A 214 1.84 23.99 -26.31
CA TYR A 214 1.29 23.51 -25.05
C TYR A 214 2.41 22.97 -24.13
N PRO A 215 2.55 23.48 -22.89
CA PRO A 215 3.70 23.18 -22.04
C PRO A 215 3.95 21.68 -21.87
N SER A 216 5.22 21.28 -21.98
CA SER A 216 5.63 19.88 -21.96
C SER A 216 5.22 19.14 -20.68
N VAL A 217 5.13 19.86 -19.55
CA VAL A 217 4.64 19.32 -18.27
C VAL A 217 3.21 18.78 -18.38
N TRP A 218 2.34 19.42 -19.16
CA TRP A 218 0.96 19.00 -19.37
C TRP A 218 0.80 18.12 -20.61
N ALA A 219 1.53 18.44 -21.68
CA ALA A 219 1.43 17.73 -22.95
C ALA A 219 1.97 16.28 -22.87
N ASN A 220 2.99 16.02 -22.05
CA ASN A 220 3.62 14.69 -21.92
C ASN A 220 3.01 13.81 -20.82
N ALA A 221 2.20 14.38 -19.94
CA ALA A 221 1.51 13.61 -18.92
C ALA A 221 0.37 12.76 -19.52
N PRO A 222 -0.03 11.66 -18.87
CA PRO A 222 -1.25 10.94 -19.23
C PRO A 222 -2.46 11.90 -19.28
N LEU A 223 -3.44 11.60 -20.13
CA LEU A 223 -4.70 12.35 -20.17
C LEU A 223 -5.35 12.33 -18.78
N ASP A 224 -5.91 13.47 -18.34
CA ASP A 224 -6.60 13.65 -17.06
C ASP A 224 -5.78 13.34 -15.79
N SER A 225 -4.46 13.48 -15.86
CA SER A 225 -3.58 13.12 -14.73
C SER A 225 -3.05 14.32 -13.94
N LEU A 226 -3.06 15.52 -14.51
CA LEU A 226 -2.57 16.75 -13.90
C LEU A 226 -3.60 17.86 -14.08
N VAL A 227 -3.60 18.81 -13.15
CA VAL A 227 -4.40 20.04 -13.21
C VAL A 227 -3.49 21.19 -13.61
N ASP A 228 -3.91 22.00 -14.58
CA ASP A 228 -3.18 23.16 -15.06
C ASP A 228 -3.39 24.41 -14.19
N ASN A 229 -2.78 25.53 -14.60
CA ASN A 229 -2.82 26.80 -13.86
C ASN A 229 -4.22 27.44 -13.78
N TRP A 230 -5.18 26.99 -14.58
CA TRP A 230 -6.57 27.50 -14.61
C TRP A 230 -7.56 26.52 -13.99
N GLY A 231 -7.06 25.43 -13.40
CA GLY A 231 -7.85 24.42 -12.73
C GLY A 231 -8.39 23.34 -13.68
N MET A 232 -7.86 23.22 -14.90
CA MET A 232 -8.37 22.30 -15.92
C MET A 232 -7.47 21.08 -16.06
N TYR A 233 -8.05 19.91 -16.35
CA TYR A 233 -7.29 18.68 -16.58
C TYR A 233 -6.43 18.78 -17.84
N ASN A 234 -5.20 18.28 -17.75
CA ASN A 234 -4.22 18.38 -18.82
C ASN A 234 -4.64 17.60 -20.07
N ARG A 235 -4.22 18.09 -21.24
CA ARG A 235 -4.54 17.52 -22.57
C ARG A 235 -6.03 17.54 -22.92
N GLU A 236 -6.85 18.26 -22.17
CA GLU A 236 -8.23 18.56 -22.55
C GLU A 236 -8.34 19.82 -23.42
N CYS A 237 -9.45 19.95 -24.16
CA CYS A 237 -9.70 21.11 -25.02
C CYS A 237 -9.71 22.44 -24.24
N VAL A 238 -10.34 22.42 -23.06
CA VAL A 238 -10.45 23.55 -22.14
C VAL A 238 -9.08 23.99 -21.62
N SER A 239 -8.21 23.03 -21.22
CA SER A 239 -6.88 23.34 -20.72
C SER A 239 -5.99 23.97 -21.78
N TYR A 240 -6.02 23.44 -23.01
CA TYR A 240 -5.26 24.01 -24.11
C TYR A 240 -5.76 25.41 -24.51
N ALA A 241 -7.08 25.61 -24.58
CA ALA A 241 -7.66 26.91 -24.89
C ALA A 241 -7.29 27.97 -23.82
N ALA A 242 -7.35 27.61 -22.53
CA ALA A 242 -6.94 28.47 -21.43
C ALA A 242 -5.46 28.85 -21.52
N TYR A 243 -4.60 27.86 -21.79
CA TYR A 243 -3.19 28.09 -22.08
C TYR A 243 -2.99 29.08 -23.22
N LYS A 244 -3.66 28.90 -24.36
CA LYS A 244 -3.50 29.77 -25.54
C LYS A 244 -3.94 31.20 -25.30
N VAL A 245 -5.03 31.41 -24.57
CA VAL A 245 -5.46 32.75 -24.15
C VAL A 245 -4.36 33.42 -23.34
N ALA A 246 -3.85 32.75 -22.30
CA ALA A 246 -2.80 33.31 -21.45
C ALA A 246 -1.47 33.52 -22.20
N ALA A 247 -1.07 32.58 -23.05
CA ALA A 247 0.15 32.67 -23.86
C ALA A 247 0.09 33.82 -24.87
N SER A 248 -1.11 34.26 -25.27
CA SER A 248 -1.29 35.45 -26.11
C SER A 248 -1.14 36.77 -25.35
N GLY A 249 -0.86 36.73 -24.04
CA GLY A 249 -0.72 37.90 -23.17
C GLY A 249 -2.05 38.42 -22.60
N ARG A 250 -3.16 37.71 -22.82
CA ARG A 250 -4.48 38.08 -22.32
C ARG A 250 -4.81 37.42 -21.00
N HIS A 251 -5.72 38.05 -20.26
CA HIS A 251 -6.13 37.53 -18.95
C HIS A 251 -7.07 36.34 -19.13
N MET A 252 -6.60 35.16 -18.74
CA MET A 252 -7.43 33.97 -18.57
C MET A 252 -7.78 33.81 -17.08
N PRO A 253 -9.05 33.94 -16.68
CA PRO A 253 -9.44 33.75 -15.29
C PRO A 253 -9.28 32.29 -14.83
N TYR A 254 -9.15 32.10 -13.52
CA TYR A 254 -9.20 30.78 -12.93
C TYR A 254 -10.66 30.31 -12.83
N TRP A 255 -11.02 29.24 -13.54
CA TRP A 255 -12.38 28.67 -13.54
C TRP A 255 -12.50 27.35 -12.78
N GLY A 256 -11.41 26.90 -12.13
CA GLY A 256 -11.46 25.90 -11.05
C GLY A 256 -11.97 24.52 -11.44
N GLY A 257 -11.85 24.14 -12.70
CA GLY A 257 -12.30 22.83 -13.19
C GLY A 257 -13.82 22.68 -13.27
N VAL A 258 -14.58 23.76 -13.07
CA VAL A 258 -16.03 23.81 -13.24
C VAL A 258 -16.31 24.34 -14.63
N GLY A 259 -16.22 23.48 -15.64
CA GLY A 259 -16.48 23.94 -16.99
C GLY A 259 -16.19 22.91 -18.04
N ASN A 260 -17.19 22.10 -18.33
CA ASN A 260 -17.30 21.52 -19.67
C ASN A 260 -17.23 22.68 -20.70
N ALA A 261 -16.73 22.43 -21.90
CA ALA A 261 -16.58 23.46 -22.92
C ALA A 261 -17.89 24.23 -23.21
N TYR A 262 -19.06 23.60 -23.10
CA TYR A 262 -20.35 24.27 -23.27
C TYR A 262 -20.68 25.30 -22.16
N GLU A 263 -20.03 25.22 -21.00
CA GLU A 263 -20.27 26.11 -19.85
C GLU A 263 -19.40 27.37 -19.94
N TRP A 264 -18.36 27.36 -20.77
CA TRP A 264 -17.41 28.46 -20.94
C TRP A 264 -18.06 29.80 -21.27
N PRO A 265 -19.09 29.90 -22.14
CA PRO A 265 -19.77 31.17 -22.37
C PRO A 265 -20.48 31.72 -21.13
N GLY A 266 -21.04 30.85 -20.29
CA GLY A 266 -21.64 31.23 -19.00
C GLY A 266 -20.58 31.77 -18.04
N ASN A 267 -19.47 31.05 -17.91
CA ASN A 267 -18.32 31.45 -17.09
C ASN A 267 -17.72 32.78 -17.56
N ALA A 268 -17.57 32.98 -18.87
CA ALA A 268 -17.10 34.21 -19.48
C ALA A 268 -18.00 35.40 -19.13
N ARG A 269 -19.31 35.28 -19.33
CA ARG A 269 -20.28 36.32 -18.96
C ARG A 269 -20.21 36.65 -17.46
N GLY A 270 -20.11 35.63 -16.60
CA GLY A 270 -19.95 35.81 -15.14
C GLY A 270 -18.65 36.53 -14.76
N ALA A 271 -17.58 36.36 -15.53
CA ALA A 271 -16.30 37.05 -15.37
C ALA A 271 -16.24 38.42 -16.07
N GLY A 272 -17.35 38.89 -16.67
CA GLY A 272 -17.39 40.15 -17.42
C GLY A 272 -16.68 40.11 -18.78
N ILE A 273 -16.38 38.91 -19.29
CA ILE A 273 -15.75 38.70 -20.59
C ILE A 273 -16.84 38.64 -21.66
N PRO A 274 -16.80 39.50 -22.70
CA PRO A 274 -17.82 39.51 -23.73
C PRO A 274 -17.87 38.21 -24.54
N VAL A 275 -19.07 37.84 -24.97
CA VAL A 275 -19.31 36.72 -25.90
C VAL A 275 -20.13 37.19 -27.10
N GLY A 276 -20.09 36.46 -28.20
CA GLY A 276 -20.93 36.72 -29.37
C GLY A 276 -20.70 35.72 -30.49
N SER A 277 -21.15 36.04 -31.71
CA SER A 277 -21.18 35.10 -32.84
C SER A 277 -20.24 35.43 -33.99
N THR A 278 -19.33 36.40 -33.81
CA THR A 278 -18.41 36.83 -34.87
C THR A 278 -17.01 36.30 -34.57
N PRO A 279 -16.43 35.43 -35.43
CA PRO A 279 -15.07 34.95 -35.20
C PRO A 279 -14.07 36.11 -35.22
N ARG A 280 -13.13 36.09 -34.26
CA ARG A 280 -12.03 37.05 -34.19
C ARG A 280 -10.75 36.30 -33.93
N VAL A 281 -9.66 36.70 -34.55
CA VAL A 281 -8.35 36.15 -34.20
C VAL A 281 -8.13 36.34 -32.70
N GLY A 282 -7.79 35.24 -32.05
CA GLY A 282 -7.57 35.18 -30.63
C GLY A 282 -8.82 34.97 -29.77
N SER A 283 -10.03 34.93 -30.32
CA SER A 283 -11.20 34.49 -29.56
C SER A 283 -11.15 32.97 -29.33
N VAL A 284 -11.96 32.49 -28.39
CA VAL A 284 -12.18 31.04 -28.22
C VAL A 284 -13.50 30.68 -28.88
N ALA A 285 -13.44 29.81 -29.90
CA ALA A 285 -14.61 29.24 -30.55
C ALA A 285 -15.21 28.15 -29.67
N VAL A 286 -16.53 28.16 -29.49
CA VAL A 286 -17.26 27.25 -28.62
C VAL A 286 -18.28 26.47 -29.44
N TRP A 287 -18.11 25.15 -29.46
CA TRP A 287 -19.12 24.19 -29.87
C TRP A 287 -19.91 23.78 -28.63
N GLY A 288 -21.20 24.10 -28.63
CA GLY A 288 -22.11 23.73 -27.56
C GLY A 288 -22.53 22.25 -27.63
N ILE A 289 -23.34 21.85 -26.65
CA ILE A 289 -23.99 20.52 -26.62
C ILE A 289 -24.82 20.28 -27.89
N GLU A 290 -25.44 21.33 -28.43
CA GLU A 290 -26.30 21.23 -29.63
C GLU A 290 -25.48 20.98 -30.91
N ASP A 291 -24.22 21.42 -30.93
CA ASP A 291 -23.35 21.24 -32.10
C ASP A 291 -22.77 19.84 -32.15
N ILE A 292 -22.06 19.44 -31.08
CA ILE A 292 -21.25 18.22 -31.06
C ILE A 292 -21.59 17.29 -29.91
N GLY A 293 -22.47 17.68 -28.98
CA GLY A 293 -22.81 16.93 -27.77
C GLY A 293 -21.68 16.79 -26.75
N GLY A 294 -21.97 16.11 -25.64
CA GLY A 294 -21.05 15.86 -24.52
C GLY A 294 -20.75 17.13 -23.73
N VAL A 295 -19.49 17.26 -23.33
CA VAL A 295 -18.93 18.51 -22.77
C VAL A 295 -18.91 19.69 -23.74
N GLY A 296 -19.31 19.55 -25.01
CA GLY A 296 -19.01 20.54 -26.05
C GLY A 296 -17.55 20.49 -26.47
N HIS A 297 -17.06 21.52 -27.17
CA HIS A 297 -15.63 21.68 -27.45
C HIS A 297 -15.25 23.14 -27.54
N VAL A 298 -14.04 23.46 -27.12
CA VAL A 298 -13.47 24.79 -27.28
C VAL A 298 -12.17 24.71 -28.07
N ALA A 299 -11.97 25.68 -28.95
CA ALA A 299 -10.74 25.82 -29.73
C ALA A 299 -10.31 27.28 -29.78
N TYR A 300 -9.00 27.53 -29.85
CA TYR A 300 -8.47 28.88 -29.97
C TYR A 300 -8.43 29.31 -31.43
N VAL A 301 -9.00 30.47 -31.75
CA VAL A 301 -9.03 31.01 -33.12
C VAL A 301 -7.67 31.59 -33.50
N GLU A 302 -6.99 30.95 -34.43
CA GLU A 302 -5.69 31.39 -34.96
C GLU A 302 -5.85 32.33 -36.15
N GLY A 303 -6.91 32.16 -36.95
CA GLY A 303 -7.12 32.91 -38.20
C GLY A 303 -8.58 33.00 -38.61
N VAL A 304 -8.94 34.11 -39.28
CA VAL A 304 -10.23 34.29 -39.95
C VAL A 304 -9.95 34.68 -41.39
N ASN A 305 -10.37 33.83 -42.32
CA ASN A 305 -10.10 33.99 -43.75
C ASN A 305 -11.12 34.94 -44.41
N GLY A 306 -10.77 35.49 -45.57
CA GLY A 306 -11.61 36.44 -46.31
C GLY A 306 -12.95 35.86 -46.79
N ASP A 307 -13.04 34.54 -46.94
CA ASP A 307 -14.28 33.81 -47.25
C ASP A 307 -15.16 33.55 -46.01
N GLY A 308 -14.67 33.93 -44.82
CA GLY A 308 -15.33 33.74 -43.53
C GLY A 308 -15.05 32.39 -42.86
N SER A 309 -14.22 31.52 -43.45
CA SER A 309 -13.74 30.31 -42.77
C SER A 309 -12.77 30.67 -41.63
N VAL A 310 -12.66 29.79 -40.64
CA VAL A 310 -11.92 30.04 -39.40
C VAL A 310 -10.90 28.92 -39.17
N GLU A 311 -9.65 29.30 -38.93
CA GLU A 311 -8.58 28.38 -38.54
C GLU A 311 -8.47 28.37 -37.01
N VAL A 312 -8.54 27.18 -36.42
CA VAL A 312 -8.44 27.00 -34.96
C VAL A 312 -7.34 26.01 -34.60
N SER A 313 -6.74 26.20 -33.42
CA SER A 313 -5.89 25.21 -32.76
C SER A 313 -6.58 24.65 -31.52
N GLN A 314 -6.45 23.34 -31.29
CA GLN A 314 -7.17 22.65 -30.22
C GLN A 314 -6.47 21.37 -29.75
N TYR A 315 -7.02 20.81 -28.66
CA TYR A 315 -6.61 19.54 -28.08
C TYR A 315 -7.83 18.66 -27.83
N ASN A 316 -7.63 17.34 -27.86
CA ASN A 316 -8.64 16.33 -27.52
C ASN A 316 -9.93 16.35 -28.35
N TYR A 317 -9.90 16.86 -29.58
CA TYR A 317 -11.04 16.65 -30.46
C TYR A 317 -11.25 15.15 -30.73
N GLY A 318 -12.48 14.69 -30.55
CA GLY A 318 -12.86 13.28 -30.75
C GLY A 318 -12.25 12.31 -29.74
N VAL A 319 -11.98 12.75 -28.51
CA VAL A 319 -11.40 11.92 -27.43
C VAL A 319 -9.99 11.39 -27.75
N SER A 320 -9.25 12.12 -28.61
CA SER A 320 -7.92 11.72 -29.08
C SER A 320 -6.80 11.98 -28.07
N GLY A 321 -7.03 12.87 -27.10
CA GLY A 321 -6.03 13.38 -26.17
C GLY A 321 -4.85 14.06 -26.87
N ALA A 322 -5.00 14.50 -28.11
CA ALA A 322 -3.90 14.97 -28.97
C ALA A 322 -4.14 16.39 -29.47
N TYR A 323 -3.03 17.09 -29.75
CA TYR A 323 -3.05 18.38 -30.43
C TYR A 323 -3.46 18.22 -31.89
N SER A 324 -4.28 19.14 -32.39
CA SER A 324 -4.57 19.26 -33.82
C SER A 324 -5.04 20.68 -34.17
N THR A 325 -5.01 20.98 -35.46
CA THR A 325 -5.61 22.20 -36.01
C THR A 325 -6.81 21.85 -36.88
N MET A 326 -7.69 22.82 -37.06
CA MET A 326 -8.95 22.60 -37.74
C MET A 326 -9.37 23.85 -38.52
N THR A 327 -9.78 23.64 -39.77
CA THR A 327 -10.42 24.66 -40.60
C THR A 327 -11.94 24.47 -40.52
N VAL A 328 -12.64 25.48 -40.00
CA VAL A 328 -14.09 25.53 -39.85
C VAL A 328 -14.69 26.32 -41.00
N PRO A 329 -15.55 25.74 -41.85
CA PRO A 329 -16.16 26.45 -42.97
C PRO A 329 -17.02 27.63 -42.50
N ALA A 330 -17.12 28.67 -43.32
CA ALA A 330 -17.80 29.92 -42.97
C ALA A 330 -19.23 29.75 -42.45
N GLY A 331 -20.00 28.82 -43.05
CA GLY A 331 -21.37 28.53 -42.61
C GLY A 331 -21.43 27.93 -41.21
N GLN A 332 -20.46 27.09 -40.84
CA GLN A 332 -20.38 26.51 -39.50
C GLN A 332 -19.83 27.52 -38.50
N ALA A 333 -18.79 28.27 -38.88
CA ALA A 333 -18.19 29.29 -38.02
C ALA A 333 -19.23 30.32 -37.52
N ARG A 334 -20.13 30.78 -38.40
CA ARG A 334 -21.19 31.73 -38.02
C ARG A 334 -22.23 31.18 -37.05
N ALA A 335 -22.33 29.85 -36.92
CA ALA A 335 -23.26 29.19 -36.02
C ALA A 335 -22.67 29.01 -34.60
N LEU A 336 -21.36 29.20 -34.43
CA LEU A 336 -20.69 29.04 -33.15
C LEU A 336 -20.78 30.30 -32.30
N GLU A 337 -20.64 30.09 -30.99
CA GLU A 337 -20.39 31.17 -30.04
C GLU A 337 -18.87 31.38 -29.86
N TYR A 338 -18.47 32.62 -29.61
CA TYR A 338 -17.09 33.04 -29.45
C TYR A 338 -16.94 33.85 -28.17
N ILE A 339 -15.87 33.59 -27.43
CA ILE A 339 -15.50 34.31 -26.21
C ILE A 339 -14.35 35.28 -26.52
N TYR A 340 -14.51 36.55 -26.16
CA TYR A 340 -13.61 37.64 -26.51
C TYR A 340 -12.76 38.06 -25.30
N PHE A 341 -11.74 37.25 -24.99
CA PHE A 341 -10.72 37.53 -23.98
C PHE A 341 -9.81 38.70 -24.35
#